data_AF-A0A356APN7-F1
#
_entry.id   AF-A0A356APN7-F1
#
_cell.length_a   1.000
_cell.length_b   1.000
_cell.length_c   1.000
_cell.angle_alpha   90.00
_cell.angle_beta   90.00
_cell.angle_gamma   90.00
#
_symmetry.space_group_name_H-M   'P 1'
#
loop_
_entity.id
_entity.type
_entity.pdbx_description
1 polymer ?
#
loop_
_entity_poly.entity_id
_entity_poly.type
_entity_poly.pdbx_seq_one_letter_code
_entity_poly.pdbx_strand_id
1 'polypeptide(L)' 'KDFLSLRPGDIVALNTPVEKNEIIVNVEEIPWFSGIMGTKKKKYAVKINKTL' A
#
# COMPACT_ATOMS: atom_id res chain seq x y z
N LYS A 1 -9.15 20.40 -2.44
CA LYS A 1 -10.60 20.50 -2.74
C LYS A 1 -11.19 19.12 -3.10
N ASP A 2 -10.43 18.29 -3.81
CA ASP A 2 -10.93 17.04 -4.41
C ASP A 2 -11.33 15.93 -3.41
N PHE A 3 -10.68 15.85 -2.25
CA PHE A 3 -11.07 14.89 -1.19
C PHE A 3 -12.41 15.22 -0.52
N LEU A 4 -12.76 16.50 -0.42
CA LEU A 4 -13.97 16.95 0.28
C LEU A 4 -15.25 16.69 -0.52
N SER A 5 -15.12 16.36 -1.81
CA SER A 5 -16.23 16.06 -2.71
C SER A 5 -16.41 14.57 -3.00
N LEU A 6 -15.60 13.69 -2.40
CA LEU A 6 -15.68 12.25 -2.65
C LEU A 6 -17.03 11.68 -2.21
N ARG A 7 -17.60 10.86 -3.08
CA ARG A 7 -18.86 10.14 -2.85
C ARG A 7 -18.61 8.63 -2.84
N PRO A 8 -19.50 7.86 -2.19
CA PRO A 8 -19.47 6.41 -2.32
C PRO A 8 -19.50 5.98 -3.79
N GLY A 9 -18.51 5.18 -4.21
CA GLY A 9 -18.36 4.69 -5.58
C GLY A 9 -17.31 5.43 -6.41
N ASP A 10 -16.79 6.56 -5.94
CA ASP A 10 -15.71 7.27 -6.64
C ASP A 10 -14.39 6.46 -6.61
N ILE A 11 -13.66 6.51 -7.73
CA ILE A 11 -12.38 5.81 -7.89
C ILE A 11 -11.24 6.82 -7.68
N VAL A 12 -10.41 6.58 -6.67
CA VAL A 12 -9.19 7.36 -6.42
C VAL A 12 -7.99 6.59 -6.96
N ALA A 13 -7.39 7.10 -8.03
CA ALA A 13 -6.15 6.56 -8.54
C ALA A 13 -5.01 6.90 -7.57
N LEU A 14 -4.27 5.87 -7.15
CA LEU A 14 -3.06 6.06 -6.35
C LEU A 14 -1.88 6.32 -7.29
N ASN A 15 -0.95 7.18 -6.85
CA ASN A 15 0.25 7.50 -7.62
C ASN A 15 1.28 6.34 -7.62
N THR A 16 1.01 5.26 -6.89
CA THR A 16 1.90 4.11 -6.78
C THR A 16 1.66 3.12 -7.91
N PRO A 17 2.64 2.84 -8.78
CA PRO A 17 2.48 1.87 -9.85
C PRO A 17 2.28 0.46 -9.30
N VAL A 18 1.24 -0.22 -9.78
CA VAL A 18 0.84 -1.57 -9.34
C VAL A 18 1.90 -2.62 -9.66
N GLU A 19 2.69 -2.40 -10.71
CA GLU A 19 3.63 -3.36 -11.29
C GLU A 19 4.69 -3.91 -10.31
N LYS A 20 4.99 -3.19 -9.23
CA LYS A 20 5.99 -3.64 -8.25
C LYS A 20 5.42 -4.50 -7.12
N ASN A 21 4.10 -4.50 -6.89
CA ASN A 21 3.45 -5.04 -5.69
C ASN A 21 4.18 -4.64 -4.38
N GLU A 22 4.89 -3.51 -4.42
CA GLU A 22 5.77 -3.06 -3.36
C GLU A 22 4.98 -2.17 -2.40
N ILE A 23 5.03 -2.53 -1.12
CA ILE A 23 4.37 -1.81 -0.03
C ILE A 23 5.45 -1.23 0.87
N ILE A 24 5.28 0.05 1.20
CA ILE A 24 6.06 0.72 2.23
C ILE A 24 5.30 0.56 3.54
N VAL A 25 5.98 0.04 4.57
CA VAL A 25 5.44 0.00 5.92
C VAL A 25 6.09 1.08 6.75
N ASN A 26 5.25 1.96 7.28
CA ASN A 26 5.66 3.04 8.15
C ASN A 26 5.42 2.62 9.60
N VAL A 27 6.36 2.97 10.48
CA VAL A 27 6.11 3.03 11.92
C VAL A 27 6.05 4.51 12.24
N GLU A 28 4.91 4.95 12.76
CA GLU A 28 4.57 6.37 12.83
C GLU A 28 4.62 6.98 11.41
N GLU A 29 5.36 8.07 11.22
CA GLU A 29 5.55 8.70 9.91
C GLU A 29 6.87 8.28 9.24
N ILE A 30 7.62 7.36 9.85
CA ILE A 30 8.94 6.95 9.37
C ILE A 30 8.82 5.67 8.55
N PRO A 31 9.24 5.68 7.27
CA PRO A 31 9.29 4.45 6.46
C PRO A 31 10.36 3.51 7.01
N TRP A 32 9.95 2.32 7.44
CA TRP A 32 10.82 1.39 8.16
C TRP A 32 11.27 0.22 7.27
N PHE A 33 10.38 -0.29 6.41
CA PHE A 33 10.73 -1.39 5.51
C PHE A 33 9.85 -1.41 4.25
N SER A 34 10.40 -1.97 3.17
CA SER A 34 9.64 -2.31 1.97
C SER A 34 9.42 -3.81 1.85
N GLY A 35 8.28 -4.18 1.29
CA GLY A 35 7.90 -5.57 1.14
C GLY A 35 6.95 -5.81 -0.02
N ILE A 36 6.69 -7.08 -0.31
CA ILE A 36 5.75 -7.50 -1.36
C ILE A 36 4.49 -8.07 -0.73
N MET A 37 3.33 -7.66 -1.21
CA MET A 37 2.06 -8.26 -0.79
C MET A 37 1.94 -9.69 -1.34
N GLY A 38 1.70 -10.64 -0.44
CA GLY A 38 1.36 -12.02 -0.75
C GLY A 38 -0.04 -12.38 -0.26
N THR A 39 -0.60 -13.42 -0.86
CA THR A 39 -1.91 -13.98 -0.47
C THR A 39 -1.84 -15.50 -0.40
N LYS A 40 -2.37 -16.09 0.67
CA LYS A 40 -2.50 -17.54 0.84
C LYS A 40 -3.80 -17.87 1.57
N LYS A 41 -4.67 -18.68 0.96
CA LYS A 41 -5.97 -19.08 1.55
C LYS A 41 -6.79 -17.86 2.04
N LYS A 42 -6.88 -16.79 1.23
CA LYS A 42 -7.52 -15.50 1.57
C LYS A 42 -6.89 -14.74 2.76
N LYS A 43 -5.72 -15.17 3.24
CA LYS A 43 -4.92 -14.42 4.21
C LYS A 43 -3.89 -13.59 3.47
N TYR A 44 -3.83 -12.32 3.82
CA TYR A 44 -2.89 -11.37 3.23
C TYR A 44 -1.72 -11.16 4.19
N ALA A 45 -0.52 -11.09 3.64
CA ALA A 45 0.69 -10.81 4.40
C ALA A 45 1.67 -10.00 3.55
N VAL A 46 2.52 -9.22 4.20
CA VAL A 46 3.62 -8.52 3.53
C VAL A 46 4.91 -9.26 3.82
N LYS A 47 5.60 -9.73 2.78
CA LYS A 47 6.95 -10.28 2.90
C LYS A 47 7.94 -9.13 2.92
N ILE A 48 8.69 -8.97 4.00
CA ILE A 48 9.74 -7.96 4.12
C ILE A 48 10.91 -8.38 3.22
N ASN A 49 11.29 -7.50 2.29
CA ASN A 49 12.42 -7.75 1.39
C ASN A 49 13.65 -6.95 1.79
N LYS A 50 13.46 -5.77 2.39
CA LYS A 50 14.56 -4.88 2.77
C LYS A 50 14.18 -4.08 4.02
N THR A 51 15.06 -4.09 5.00
CA THR A 51 15.07 -3.13 6.10
C THR A 51 15.76 -1.86 5.60
N LEU A 52 15.16 -0.69 5.81
CA LEU A 52 15.73 0.59 5.39
C LEU A 52 16.84 1.07 6.35
#